data_AF-A0A8T0IK51-F1
#
_entry.id   AF-A0A8T0IK51-F1
#
_cell.length_a   1.000
_cell.length_b   1.000
_cell.length_c   1.000
_cell.angle_alpha   90.00
_cell.angle_beta   90.00
_cell.angle_gamma   90.00
#
_symmetry.space_group_name_H-M   'P 1'
#
loop_
_entity.id
_entity.type
_entity.pdbx_description
1 polymer ?
#
loop_
_entity_poly.entity_id
_entity_poly.type
_entity_poly.pdbx_seq_one_letter_code
_entity_poly.pdbx_strand_id
1 'polypeptide(L)'
;MLQEYVKNVQPEFMERFVQKAPSQVVEAMRQTVTSMLGTLPPQFFDIHVSTIAENLAQLMYSVMMTGYMFRNAQYRLELQQSLSQPALPVSSSATTDSRYAPGTQKSAVSGDVVRWRKDEEKPERVDAIEYIELLEAEVEELRKQLEMRGRGKNELLEYLKSLQPQNLQELTTSAGEDALEAMNTFVSRLIGVAEPTQLKRAATQTTAAELARILYWLMVVGYSIRNIEVRYDMERVLGMPAKLAELPPGENL
;
A
#
# COMPACT_ATOMS: atom_id res chain seq x y z
N MET A 1 -55.50 0.55 1.57
CA MET A 1 -54.79 0.12 0.34
C MET A 1 -53.30 -0.13 0.56
N LEU A 2 -52.48 0.86 0.93
CA LEU A 2 -51.03 0.63 1.14
C LEU A 2 -50.70 -0.35 2.27
N GLN A 3 -51.39 -0.28 3.41
CA GLN A 3 -51.23 -1.25 4.51
C GLN A 3 -51.59 -2.67 4.11
N GLU A 4 -52.56 -2.84 3.22
CA GLU A 4 -53.02 -4.15 2.76
C GLU A 4 -52.06 -4.74 1.74
N TYR A 5 -51.46 -3.89 0.91
CA TYR A 5 -50.33 -4.25 0.06
C TYR A 5 -49.14 -4.75 0.90
N VAL A 6 -48.69 -3.99 1.92
CA VAL A 6 -47.56 -4.38 2.78
C VAL A 6 -47.81 -5.72 3.50
N LYS A 7 -49.06 -5.99 3.93
CA LYS A 7 -49.42 -7.26 4.58
C LYS A 7 -49.38 -8.46 3.65
N ASN A 8 -49.54 -8.25 2.34
CA ASN A 8 -49.68 -9.31 1.35
C ASN A 8 -48.47 -9.43 0.39
N VAL A 9 -47.47 -8.56 0.51
CA VAL A 9 -46.24 -8.62 -0.27
C VAL A 9 -45.46 -9.89 0.12
N GLN A 10 -45.21 -10.73 -0.88
CA GLN A 10 -44.42 -11.95 -0.73
C GLN A 10 -43.05 -11.81 -1.41
N PRO A 11 -42.02 -12.52 -0.91
CA PRO A 11 -40.67 -12.46 -1.47
C PRO A 11 -40.56 -12.96 -2.92
N GLU A 12 -41.51 -13.77 -3.43
CA GLU A 12 -41.49 -14.17 -4.86
C GLU A 12 -41.73 -12.97 -5.82
N PHE A 13 -42.17 -11.83 -5.29
CA PHE A 13 -42.32 -10.61 -6.08
C PHE A 13 -40.97 -9.98 -6.48
N MET A 14 -39.86 -10.40 -5.84
CA MET A 14 -38.52 -9.88 -6.10
C MET A 14 -38.09 -10.08 -7.56
N GLU A 15 -38.25 -11.29 -8.12
CA GLU A 15 -37.87 -11.57 -9.51
C GLU A 15 -38.72 -10.77 -10.51
N ARG A 16 -40.02 -10.63 -10.23
CA ARG A 16 -40.93 -9.85 -11.07
C ARG A 16 -40.61 -8.35 -11.02
N PHE A 17 -40.19 -7.86 -9.86
CA PHE A 17 -39.74 -6.47 -9.70
C PHE A 17 -38.43 -6.23 -10.46
N VAL A 18 -37.43 -7.10 -10.30
CA VAL A 18 -36.15 -7.00 -11.02
C VAL A 18 -36.34 -7.01 -12.55
N GLN A 19 -37.30 -7.77 -13.06
CA GLN A 19 -37.60 -7.82 -14.50
C GLN A 19 -38.39 -6.62 -15.03
N LYS A 20 -39.23 -5.96 -14.21
CA LYS A 20 -40.15 -4.90 -14.66
C LYS A 20 -39.72 -3.49 -14.25
N ALA A 21 -38.88 -3.35 -13.22
CA ALA A 21 -38.43 -2.07 -12.73
C ALA A 21 -37.30 -1.49 -13.60
N PRO A 22 -37.12 -0.15 -13.62
CA PRO A 22 -35.98 0.46 -14.28
C PRO A 22 -34.65 -0.06 -13.69
N SER A 23 -33.71 -0.41 -14.57
CA SER A 23 -32.41 -1.00 -14.18
C SER A 23 -31.62 -0.10 -13.21
N GLN A 24 -31.69 1.23 -13.39
CA GLN A 24 -31.03 2.19 -12.50
C GLN A 24 -31.56 2.11 -11.06
N VAL A 25 -32.86 1.86 -10.87
CA VAL A 25 -33.47 1.74 -9.54
C VAL A 25 -33.05 0.43 -8.88
N VAL A 26 -33.08 -0.67 -9.64
CA VAL A 26 -32.66 -1.99 -9.16
C VAL A 26 -31.19 -1.95 -8.73
N GLU A 27 -30.34 -1.32 -9.53
CA GLU A 27 -28.91 -1.18 -9.25
C GLU A 27 -28.67 -0.31 -8.02
N ALA A 28 -29.33 0.85 -7.92
CA ALA A 28 -29.22 1.72 -6.75
C ALA A 28 -29.68 1.01 -5.46
N MET A 29 -30.77 0.23 -5.53
CA MET A 29 -31.23 -0.59 -4.41
C MET A 29 -30.20 -1.66 -4.03
N ARG A 30 -29.65 -2.41 -5.00
CA ARG A 30 -28.59 -3.41 -4.74
C ARG A 30 -27.38 -2.78 -4.08
N GLN A 31 -26.87 -1.68 -4.64
CA GLN A 31 -25.71 -0.95 -4.08
C GLN A 31 -25.98 -0.46 -2.66
N THR A 32 -27.18 0.06 -2.39
CA THR A 32 -27.58 0.51 -1.05
C THR A 32 -27.55 -0.65 -0.06
N VAL A 33 -28.13 -1.81 -0.41
CA VAL A 33 -28.11 -2.99 0.46
C VAL A 33 -26.69 -3.53 0.64
N THR A 34 -25.88 -3.61 -0.42
CA THR A 34 -24.47 -4.05 -0.34
C THR A 34 -23.65 -3.11 0.55
N SER A 35 -23.84 -1.80 0.45
CA SER A 35 -23.18 -0.82 1.31
C SER A 35 -23.60 -1.02 2.77
N MET A 36 -24.90 -1.21 3.04
CA MET A 36 -25.41 -1.42 4.40
C MET A 36 -24.87 -2.71 5.02
N LEU A 37 -24.85 -3.81 4.26
CA LEU A 37 -24.29 -5.10 4.71
C LEU A 37 -22.77 -5.03 4.90
N GLY A 38 -22.06 -4.23 4.09
CA GLY A 38 -20.61 -4.05 4.19
C GLY A 38 -20.14 -3.18 5.36
N THR A 39 -21.02 -2.39 5.97
CA THR A 39 -20.69 -1.51 7.11
C THR A 39 -21.42 -1.92 8.40
N LEU A 40 -21.88 -3.17 8.49
CA LEU A 40 -22.59 -3.65 9.67
C LEU A 40 -21.69 -3.55 10.93
N PRO A 41 -22.15 -2.88 12.00
CA PRO A 41 -21.38 -2.77 13.24
C PRO A 41 -21.15 -4.15 13.87
N PRO A 42 -19.90 -4.58 14.08
CA PRO A 42 -19.60 -5.93 14.60
C PRO A 42 -20.09 -6.14 16.04
N GLN A 43 -20.41 -5.07 16.77
CA GLN A 43 -20.94 -5.12 18.14
C GLN A 43 -22.42 -5.59 18.22
N PHE A 44 -23.17 -5.49 17.12
CA PHE A 44 -24.60 -5.82 17.08
C PHE A 44 -24.95 -6.94 16.11
N PHE A 45 -24.02 -7.34 15.25
CA PHE A 45 -24.24 -8.30 14.18
C PHE A 45 -23.13 -9.35 14.17
N ASP A 46 -23.52 -10.63 14.24
CA ASP A 46 -22.61 -11.75 14.03
C ASP A 46 -22.59 -12.11 12.54
N ILE A 47 -21.49 -11.79 11.87
CA ILE A 47 -21.32 -12.00 10.42
C ILE A 47 -20.46 -13.24 10.22
N HIS A 48 -21.09 -14.31 9.73
CA HIS A 48 -20.40 -15.51 9.30
C HIS A 48 -20.18 -15.48 7.79
N VAL A 49 -18.93 -15.71 7.38
CA VAL A 49 -18.53 -15.92 6.00
C VAL A 49 -18.47 -17.43 5.77
N SER A 50 -19.28 -17.92 4.84
CA SER A 50 -19.21 -19.31 4.36
C SER A 50 -18.60 -19.35 2.97
N THR A 51 -17.60 -20.20 2.78
CA THR A 51 -16.92 -20.36 1.48
C THR A 51 -16.41 -21.79 1.29
N ILE A 52 -16.12 -22.12 0.05
CA ILE A 52 -15.47 -23.38 -0.34
C ILE A 52 -13.99 -23.26 0.02
N ALA A 53 -13.42 -24.33 0.59
CA ALA A 53 -12.02 -24.34 1.03
C ALA A 53 -11.02 -23.99 -0.10
N GLU A 54 -11.29 -24.39 -1.34
CA GLU A 54 -10.49 -24.00 -2.51
C GLU A 54 -10.44 -22.47 -2.71
N ASN A 55 -11.59 -21.80 -2.64
CA ASN A 55 -11.67 -20.33 -2.77
C ASN A 55 -10.98 -19.63 -1.59
N LEU A 56 -11.10 -20.18 -0.39
CA LEU A 56 -10.39 -19.67 0.78
C LEU A 56 -8.88 -19.84 0.62
N ALA A 57 -8.40 -20.98 0.12
CA ALA A 57 -6.99 -21.23 -0.14
C ALA A 57 -6.41 -20.20 -1.12
N GLN A 58 -7.12 -19.95 -2.22
CA GLN A 58 -6.72 -18.95 -3.21
C GLN A 58 -6.68 -17.54 -2.61
N LEU A 59 -7.67 -17.16 -1.80
CA LEU A 59 -7.67 -15.89 -1.09
C LEU A 59 -6.48 -15.77 -0.14
N MET A 60 -6.24 -16.79 0.67
CA MET A 60 -5.13 -16.83 1.62
C MET A 60 -3.78 -16.70 0.91
N TYR A 61 -3.58 -17.46 -0.16
CA TYR A 61 -2.37 -17.38 -0.98
C TYR A 61 -2.20 -15.99 -1.61
N SER A 62 -3.26 -15.41 -2.16
CA SER A 62 -3.25 -14.07 -2.74
C SER A 62 -2.88 -12.99 -1.71
N VAL A 63 -3.38 -13.12 -0.47
CA VAL A 63 -3.04 -12.20 0.62
C VAL A 63 -1.59 -12.36 1.08
N MET A 64 -1.05 -13.59 1.12
CA MET A 64 0.38 -13.81 1.36
C MET A 64 1.23 -13.17 0.25
N MET A 65 0.87 -13.33 -1.02
CA MET A 65 1.55 -12.68 -2.14
C MET A 65 1.48 -11.16 -2.07
N THR A 66 0.39 -10.60 -1.53
CA THR A 66 0.28 -9.16 -1.28
C THR A 66 1.26 -8.70 -0.20
N GLY A 67 1.43 -9.47 0.88
CA GLY A 67 2.45 -9.22 1.89
C GLY A 67 3.88 -9.28 1.33
N TYR A 68 4.14 -10.27 0.49
CA TYR A 68 5.41 -10.42 -0.24
C TYR A 68 5.69 -9.21 -1.14
N MET A 69 4.68 -8.77 -1.90
CA MET A 69 4.73 -7.57 -2.75
C MET A 69 5.03 -6.31 -1.92
N PHE A 70 4.43 -6.13 -0.74
CA PHE A 70 4.73 -4.99 0.13
C PHE A 70 6.19 -4.94 0.53
N ARG A 71 6.82 -6.08 0.84
CA ARG A 71 8.24 -6.09 1.14
C ARG A 71 9.09 -5.72 -0.07
N ASN A 72 8.76 -6.23 -1.25
CA ASN A 72 9.46 -5.85 -2.48
C ASN A 72 9.30 -4.36 -2.82
N ALA A 73 8.10 -3.82 -2.66
CA ALA A 73 7.83 -2.40 -2.87
C ALA A 73 8.60 -1.54 -1.88
N GLN A 74 8.63 -1.92 -0.59
CA GLN A 74 9.39 -1.23 0.44
C GLN A 74 10.89 -1.23 0.11
N TYR A 75 11.47 -2.38 -0.27
CA TYR A 75 12.88 -2.44 -0.65
C TYR A 75 13.19 -1.52 -1.83
N ARG A 76 12.35 -1.53 -2.89
CA ARG A 76 12.55 -0.63 -4.03
C ARG A 76 12.47 0.84 -3.62
N LEU A 77 11.51 1.20 -2.76
CA LEU A 77 11.35 2.57 -2.26
C LEU A 77 12.54 3.01 -1.40
N GLU A 78 12.99 2.18 -0.46
CA GLU A 78 14.16 2.45 0.40
C GLU A 78 15.45 2.61 -0.44
N LEU A 79 15.63 1.78 -1.47
CA LEU A 79 16.73 1.91 -2.41
C LEU A 79 16.66 3.21 -3.22
N GLN A 80 15.47 3.57 -3.72
CA GLN A 80 15.27 4.84 -4.43
C GLN A 80 15.61 6.03 -3.51
N GLN A 81 15.15 6.03 -2.27
CA GLN A 81 15.45 7.08 -1.29
C GLN A 81 16.95 7.14 -0.98
N SER A 82 17.61 6.00 -0.81
CA SER A 82 19.05 5.91 -0.53
C SER A 82 19.91 6.40 -1.70
N LEU A 83 19.51 6.11 -2.95
CA LEU A 83 20.19 6.57 -4.16
C LEU A 83 19.89 8.04 -4.50
N SER A 84 18.73 8.54 -4.04
CA SER A 84 18.31 9.94 -4.22
C SER A 84 18.95 10.87 -3.19
N GLN A 85 19.59 10.33 -2.14
CA GLN A 85 20.47 11.15 -1.30
C GLN A 85 21.63 11.63 -2.18
N PRO A 86 21.81 12.95 -2.36
CA PRO A 86 22.96 13.46 -3.08
C PRO A 86 24.19 12.87 -2.40
N ALA A 87 25.05 12.22 -3.18
CA ALA A 87 26.33 11.74 -2.70
C ALA A 87 26.95 12.85 -1.85
N LEU A 88 27.33 12.51 -0.61
CA LEU A 88 28.12 13.37 0.27
C LEU A 88 29.16 14.12 -0.57
N PRO A 89 29.41 15.41 -0.24
CA PRO A 89 30.05 16.35 -1.15
C PRO A 89 31.30 15.71 -1.69
N VAL A 90 31.32 15.57 -3.02
CA VAL A 90 32.51 15.19 -3.77
C VAL A 90 33.67 15.93 -3.12
N SER A 91 34.70 15.22 -2.66
CA SER A 91 35.97 15.83 -2.33
C SER A 91 36.50 16.42 -3.63
N SER A 92 35.99 17.58 -4.00
CA SER A 92 36.38 18.33 -5.16
C SER A 92 37.75 18.90 -4.82
N SER A 93 38.78 18.26 -5.35
CA SER A 93 40.03 18.94 -5.69
C SER A 93 39.82 19.98 -6.81
N ALA A 94 38.57 20.30 -7.18
CA ALA A 94 38.19 21.57 -7.77
C ALA A 94 37.81 22.53 -6.63
N THR A 95 38.70 23.48 -6.34
CA THR A 95 38.42 24.78 -5.69
C THR A 95 37.01 24.91 -5.13
N THR A 96 36.83 24.49 -3.89
CA THR A 96 35.64 24.76 -3.08
C THR A 96 35.48 26.28 -2.99
N ASP A 97 34.64 26.87 -3.84
CA ASP A 97 33.97 28.12 -3.50
C ASP A 97 33.06 27.78 -2.32
N SER A 98 33.61 27.92 -1.11
CA SER A 98 32.96 27.76 0.19
C SER A 98 31.92 28.86 0.45
N ARG A 99 31.16 29.25 -0.58
CA ARG A 99 30.35 30.46 -0.59
C ARG A 99 28.86 30.20 -0.45
N TYR A 100 28.41 28.94 -0.43
CA TYR A 100 27.00 28.60 -0.28
C TYR A 100 26.74 27.90 1.06
N ALA A 101 26.56 28.69 2.12
CA ALA A 101 25.92 28.24 3.36
C ALA A 101 24.72 29.15 3.69
N PRO A 102 23.59 28.62 4.20
CA PRO A 102 22.42 29.43 4.57
C PRO A 102 22.83 30.58 5.51
N GLY A 103 22.44 31.82 5.18
CA GLY A 103 22.80 33.02 5.94
C GLY A 103 24.19 33.62 5.69
N THR A 104 25.08 32.99 4.90
CA THR A 104 26.44 33.52 4.61
C THR A 104 26.56 34.30 3.30
N GLN A 105 25.54 34.26 2.44
CA GLN A 105 25.58 34.83 1.09
C GLN A 105 25.19 36.31 0.99
N LYS A 106 24.58 36.87 2.03
CA LYS A 106 24.05 38.25 2.00
C LYS A 106 25.12 39.34 1.97
N SER A 107 26.36 39.00 2.31
CA SER A 107 27.47 39.96 2.46
C SER A 107 28.31 40.17 1.18
N ALA A 108 28.17 39.32 0.16
CA ALA A 108 28.99 39.35 -1.06
C ALA A 108 28.17 39.52 -2.37
N VAL A 109 26.85 39.68 -2.26
CA VAL A 109 25.93 39.84 -3.39
C VAL A 109 25.43 41.28 -3.40
N SER A 110 25.63 41.98 -4.51
CA SER A 110 25.22 43.38 -4.70
C SER A 110 24.71 43.57 -6.11
N GLY A 111 23.55 44.19 -6.27
CA GLY A 111 22.95 44.53 -7.56
C GLY A 111 21.46 44.16 -7.65
N ASP A 112 20.85 44.49 -8.78
CA ASP A 112 19.44 44.20 -9.04
C ASP A 112 19.27 42.87 -9.79
N VAL A 113 18.27 42.08 -9.42
CA VAL A 113 17.80 40.91 -10.16
C VAL A 113 16.56 41.28 -10.96
N VAL A 114 16.54 40.87 -12.24
CA VAL A 114 15.37 41.07 -13.10
C VAL A 114 14.45 39.86 -12.98
N ARG A 115 13.26 40.07 -12.42
CA ARG A 115 12.20 39.06 -12.31
C ARG A 115 11.24 39.18 -13.49
N TRP A 116 10.96 38.06 -14.15
CA TRP A 116 9.89 37.92 -15.12
C TRP A 116 8.80 37.04 -14.54
N ARG A 117 7.59 37.59 -14.33
CA ARG A 117 6.41 36.82 -13.92
C ARG A 117 5.57 36.54 -15.17
N LYS A 118 5.03 35.33 -15.29
CA LYS A 118 4.30 34.85 -16.49
C LYS A 118 3.04 35.66 -16.83
N ASP A 119 2.54 36.44 -15.86
CA ASP A 119 1.31 37.23 -15.95
C ASP A 119 1.57 38.75 -16.17
N GLU A 120 2.82 39.19 -16.16
CA GLU A 120 3.22 40.59 -16.29
C GLU A 120 4.18 40.79 -17.49
N GLU A 121 3.82 41.63 -18.45
CA GLU A 121 4.61 41.89 -19.68
C GLU A 121 5.89 42.72 -19.45
N LYS A 122 6.16 43.19 -18.22
CA LYS A 122 7.29 44.06 -17.92
C LYS A 122 8.25 43.43 -16.90
N PRO A 123 9.57 43.44 -17.17
CA PRO A 123 10.57 42.99 -16.21
C PRO A 123 10.57 43.89 -14.97
N GLU A 124 10.47 43.29 -13.79
CA GLU A 124 10.58 43.97 -12.50
C GLU A 124 12.02 43.84 -11.98
N ARG A 125 12.61 44.95 -11.54
CA ARG A 125 13.94 44.96 -10.91
C ARG A 125 13.77 44.94 -9.41
N VAL A 126 14.32 43.92 -8.76
CA VAL A 126 14.28 43.74 -7.30
C VAL A 126 15.70 43.66 -6.79
N ASP A 127 15.99 44.18 -5.60
CA ASP A 127 17.31 44.02 -4.98
C ASP A 127 17.64 42.53 -4.82
N ALA A 128 18.84 42.13 -5.21
CA ALA A 128 19.29 40.75 -5.13
C ALA A 128 19.20 40.20 -3.70
N ILE A 129 19.47 41.03 -2.69
CA ILE A 129 19.43 40.60 -1.28
C ILE A 129 17.98 40.32 -0.86
N GLU A 130 17.07 41.25 -1.12
CA GLU A 130 15.64 41.12 -0.83
C GLU A 130 15.02 39.91 -1.56
N TYR A 131 15.44 39.68 -2.81
CA TYR A 131 14.96 38.55 -3.60
C TYR A 131 15.47 37.20 -3.07
N ILE A 132 16.73 37.12 -2.60
CA ILE A 132 17.26 35.91 -1.96
C ILE A 132 16.47 35.61 -0.68
N GLU A 133 16.18 36.61 0.14
CA GLU A 133 15.39 36.43 1.38
C GLU A 133 13.97 35.91 1.08
N LEU A 134 13.33 36.45 0.05
CA LEU A 134 12.02 35.98 -0.40
C LEU A 134 12.08 34.51 -0.84
N LEU A 135 13.07 34.14 -1.65
CA LEU A 135 13.24 32.78 -2.14
C LEU A 135 13.58 31.80 -1.02
N GLU A 136 14.44 32.17 -0.07
CA GLU A 136 14.77 31.35 1.09
C GLU A 136 13.52 31.09 1.96
N ALA A 137 12.71 32.12 2.21
CA ALA A 137 11.45 32.00 2.94
C ALA A 137 10.42 31.14 2.19
N GLU A 138 10.28 31.31 0.88
CA GLU A 138 9.39 30.50 0.05
C GLU A 138 9.82 29.04 0.02
N VAL A 139 11.12 28.76 -0.09
CA VAL A 139 11.67 27.40 -0.03
C VAL A 139 11.42 26.76 1.33
N GLU A 140 11.59 27.51 2.43
CA GLU A 140 11.33 27.02 3.79
C GLU A 140 9.84 26.71 4.00
N GLU A 141 8.94 27.58 3.51
CA GLU A 141 7.51 27.35 3.56
C GLU A 141 7.07 26.17 2.69
N LEU A 142 7.57 26.05 1.47
CA LEU A 142 7.31 24.91 0.59
C LEU A 142 7.80 23.60 1.21
N ARG A 143 8.97 23.60 1.85
CA ARG A 143 9.47 22.43 2.60
C ARG A 143 8.52 22.06 3.75
N LYS A 144 8.08 23.04 4.54
CA LYS A 144 7.13 22.81 5.64
C LYS A 144 5.78 22.31 5.14
N GLN A 145 5.28 22.80 4.01
CA GLN A 145 4.07 22.31 3.37
C GLN A 145 4.23 20.87 2.86
N LEU A 146 5.39 20.51 2.31
CA LEU A 146 5.71 19.15 1.91
C LEU A 146 5.79 18.20 3.12
N GLU A 147 6.42 18.62 4.22
CA GLU A 147 6.48 17.84 5.47
C GLU A 147 5.09 17.63 6.09
N MET A 148 4.25 18.67 6.10
CA MET A 148 2.87 18.58 6.59
C MET A 148 1.98 17.73 5.68
N ARG A 149 2.20 17.77 4.35
CA ARG A 149 1.48 16.94 3.37
C ARG A 149 1.94 15.48 3.38
N GLY A 150 3.19 15.21 3.78
CA GLY A 150 3.77 13.88 3.91
C GLY A 150 3.40 13.16 5.20
N ARG A 151 3.22 13.89 6.32
CA ARG A 151 2.98 13.32 7.66
C ARG A 151 1.73 12.45 7.83
N GLY A 152 0.78 12.48 6.89
CA GLY A 152 -0.46 11.69 6.94
C GLY A 152 -0.62 10.68 5.80
N LYS A 153 0.38 10.52 4.93
CA LYS A 153 0.26 9.69 3.75
C LYS A 153 1.18 8.49 3.83
N ASN A 154 0.60 7.33 3.59
CA ASN A 154 1.37 6.10 3.51
C ASN A 154 2.18 6.13 2.19
N GLU A 155 3.44 6.55 2.28
CA GLU A 155 4.37 6.69 1.14
C GLU A 155 4.45 5.41 0.31
N LEU A 156 4.42 4.24 0.96
CA LEU A 156 4.41 2.94 0.29
C LEU A 156 3.14 2.74 -0.54
N LEU A 157 1.97 3.14 -0.03
CA LEU A 157 0.73 3.08 -0.79
C LEU A 157 0.69 4.11 -1.92
N GLU A 158 1.26 5.30 -1.74
CA GLU A 158 1.39 6.28 -2.83
C GLU A 158 2.33 5.76 -3.92
N TYR A 159 3.46 5.16 -3.52
CA TYR A 159 4.38 4.49 -4.44
C TYR A 159 3.67 3.40 -5.24
N LEU A 160 2.96 2.47 -4.58
CA LEU A 160 2.21 1.42 -5.25
C LEU A 160 1.14 1.96 -6.21
N LYS A 161 0.43 3.03 -5.85
CA LYS A 161 -0.55 3.68 -6.73
C LYS A 161 0.08 4.35 -7.94
N SER A 162 1.35 4.76 -7.85
CA SER A 162 2.09 5.38 -8.94
C SER A 162 2.67 4.38 -9.95
N LEU A 163 2.78 3.10 -9.56
CA LEU A 163 3.34 2.06 -10.40
C LEU A 163 2.38 1.66 -11.53
N GLN A 164 2.97 1.38 -12.69
CA GLN A 164 2.24 0.76 -13.80
C GLN A 164 1.88 -0.69 -13.46
N PRO A 165 0.80 -1.27 -14.05
CA PRO A 165 0.37 -2.64 -13.78
C PRO A 165 1.47 -3.70 -14.01
N GLN A 166 2.33 -3.49 -15.01
CA GLN A 166 3.45 -4.38 -15.30
C GLN A 166 4.47 -4.40 -14.15
N ASN A 167 4.83 -3.23 -13.63
CA ASN A 167 5.77 -3.12 -12.50
C ASN A 167 5.18 -3.68 -11.20
N LEU A 168 3.86 -3.58 -11.01
CA LEU A 168 3.17 -4.24 -9.90
C LEU A 168 3.25 -5.77 -10.01
N GLN A 169 3.09 -6.30 -11.22
CA GLN A 169 3.19 -7.74 -11.47
C GLN A 169 4.60 -8.25 -11.16
N GLU A 170 5.66 -7.52 -11.56
CA GLU A 170 7.04 -7.88 -11.25
C GLU A 170 7.32 -8.09 -9.76
N LEU A 171 6.66 -7.31 -8.88
CA LEU A 171 6.82 -7.43 -7.42
C LEU A 171 6.32 -8.77 -6.88
N THR A 172 5.52 -9.49 -7.67
CA THR A 172 5.00 -10.83 -7.34
C THR A 172 5.64 -11.93 -8.18
N THR A 173 6.01 -11.65 -9.43
CA THR A 173 6.65 -12.63 -10.33
C THR A 173 8.11 -12.88 -9.99
N SER A 174 8.78 -11.97 -9.26
CA SER A 174 10.15 -12.19 -8.79
C SER A 174 10.27 -13.15 -7.59
N ALA A 175 9.20 -13.85 -7.22
CA ALA A 175 9.22 -14.80 -6.12
C ALA A 175 10.01 -16.06 -6.48
N GLY A 176 10.95 -16.46 -5.62
CA GLY A 176 11.70 -17.68 -5.77
C GLY A 176 10.82 -18.92 -5.58
N GLU A 177 11.22 -20.02 -6.22
CA GLU A 177 10.48 -21.28 -6.19
C GLU A 177 10.27 -21.79 -4.76
N ASP A 178 11.31 -21.71 -3.91
CA ASP A 178 11.24 -22.10 -2.50
C ASP A 178 10.21 -21.27 -1.71
N ALA A 179 10.11 -19.97 -1.99
CA ALA A 179 9.14 -19.09 -1.33
C ALA A 179 7.70 -19.43 -1.75
N LEU A 180 7.48 -19.70 -3.04
CA LEU A 180 6.18 -20.09 -3.57
C LEU A 180 5.74 -21.47 -3.02
N GLU A 181 6.66 -22.42 -2.93
CA GLU A 181 6.40 -23.74 -2.34
C GLU A 181 6.06 -23.62 -0.86
N ALA A 182 6.83 -22.82 -0.11
CA ALA A 182 6.58 -22.57 1.31
C ALA A 182 5.18 -21.95 1.55
N MET A 183 4.79 -20.97 0.74
CA MET A 183 3.45 -20.37 0.82
C MET A 183 2.34 -21.37 0.55
N ASN A 184 2.45 -22.17 -0.51
CA ASN A 184 1.44 -23.19 -0.85
C ASN A 184 1.33 -24.27 0.22
N THR A 185 2.47 -24.72 0.75
CA THR A 185 2.52 -25.69 1.85
C THR A 185 1.88 -25.13 3.12
N PHE A 186 2.15 -23.87 3.42
CA PHE A 186 1.59 -23.17 4.57
C PHE A 186 0.08 -23.02 4.49
N VAL A 187 -0.46 -22.61 3.33
CA VAL A 187 -1.90 -22.48 3.10
C VAL A 187 -2.59 -23.84 3.21
N SER A 188 -2.03 -24.87 2.59
CA SER A 188 -2.58 -26.23 2.65
C SER A 188 -2.64 -26.76 4.09
N ARG A 189 -1.56 -26.54 4.85
CA ARG A 189 -1.50 -26.89 6.28
C ARG A 189 -2.56 -26.15 7.09
N LEU A 190 -2.76 -24.86 6.84
CA LEU A 190 -3.70 -24.05 7.63
C LEU A 190 -5.15 -24.42 7.39
N ILE A 191 -5.49 -24.85 6.17
CA ILE A 191 -6.83 -25.35 5.84
C ILE A 191 -7.05 -26.77 6.40
N GLY A 192 -6.01 -27.41 6.92
CA GLY A 192 -6.08 -28.76 7.47
C GLY A 192 -6.22 -29.84 6.41
N VAL A 193 -5.84 -29.53 5.17
CA VAL A 193 -5.99 -30.42 4.01
C VAL A 193 -4.61 -30.72 3.44
N ALA A 194 -4.19 -31.99 3.55
CA ALA A 194 -2.92 -32.46 2.99
C ALA A 194 -2.99 -32.75 1.47
N GLU A 195 -4.20 -32.82 0.88
CA GLU A 195 -4.46 -33.31 -0.48
C GLU A 195 -5.34 -32.32 -1.30
N PRO A 196 -4.90 -31.87 -2.49
CA PRO A 196 -5.63 -30.92 -3.36
C PRO A 196 -7.09 -31.33 -3.66
N THR A 197 -7.37 -32.64 -3.65
CA THR A 197 -8.68 -33.21 -3.99
C THR A 197 -9.73 -33.01 -2.90
N GLN A 198 -9.33 -32.83 -1.64
CA GLN A 198 -10.23 -32.65 -0.49
C GLN A 198 -10.71 -31.19 -0.35
N LEU A 199 -9.95 -30.23 -0.89
CA LEU A 199 -10.30 -28.79 -0.93
C LEU A 199 -11.61 -28.50 -1.67
N LYS A 200 -12.00 -29.36 -2.62
CA LYS A 200 -13.20 -29.17 -3.46
C LYS A 200 -14.53 -29.41 -2.74
N ARG A 201 -14.51 -29.96 -1.52
CA ARG A 201 -15.74 -30.39 -0.80
C ARG A 201 -15.90 -29.83 0.61
N ALA A 202 -14.86 -29.27 1.21
CA ALA A 202 -14.94 -28.71 2.55
C ALA A 202 -15.59 -27.31 2.51
N ALA A 203 -16.78 -27.19 3.11
CA ALA A 203 -17.34 -25.89 3.44
C ALA A 203 -16.64 -25.37 4.70
N THR A 204 -16.15 -24.14 4.64
CA THR A 204 -15.55 -23.44 5.79
C THR A 204 -16.47 -22.31 6.20
N GLN A 205 -16.73 -22.21 7.50
CA GLN A 205 -17.47 -21.11 8.09
C GLN A 205 -16.55 -20.44 9.11
N THR A 206 -16.37 -19.13 8.98
CA THR A 206 -15.57 -18.32 9.90
C THR A 206 -16.25 -16.97 10.11
N THR A 207 -16.03 -16.34 11.26
CA THR A 207 -16.54 -14.98 11.48
C THR A 207 -15.74 -13.99 10.64
N ALA A 208 -16.36 -12.86 10.27
CA ALA A 208 -15.67 -11.80 9.53
C ALA A 208 -14.45 -11.24 10.31
N ALA A 209 -14.54 -11.18 11.64
CA ALA A 209 -13.46 -10.70 12.50
C ALA A 209 -12.27 -11.67 12.55
N GLU A 210 -12.53 -12.98 12.70
CA GLU A 210 -11.47 -14.00 12.64
C GLU A 210 -10.82 -14.05 11.27
N LEU A 211 -11.62 -13.99 10.20
CA LEU A 211 -11.10 -13.95 8.83
C LEU A 211 -10.19 -12.73 8.65
N ALA A 212 -10.61 -11.54 9.06
CA ALA A 212 -9.77 -10.33 8.97
C ALA A 212 -8.45 -10.49 9.73
N ARG A 213 -8.47 -11.06 10.94
CA ARG A 213 -7.26 -11.34 11.73
C ARG A 213 -6.34 -12.35 11.03
N ILE A 214 -6.90 -13.43 10.48
CA ILE A 214 -6.14 -14.43 9.72
C ILE A 214 -5.52 -13.81 8.48
N LEU A 215 -6.28 -13.04 7.68
CA LEU A 215 -5.77 -12.39 6.47
C LEU A 215 -4.65 -11.39 6.80
N TYR A 216 -4.81 -10.60 7.87
CA TYR A 216 -3.73 -9.72 8.33
C TYR A 216 -2.47 -10.51 8.69
N TRP A 217 -2.61 -11.58 9.46
CA TRP A 217 -1.49 -12.43 9.82
C TRP A 217 -0.82 -13.10 8.61
N LEU A 218 -1.60 -13.58 7.63
CA LEU A 218 -1.06 -14.12 6.38
C LEU A 218 -0.26 -13.08 5.60
N MET A 219 -0.69 -11.82 5.63
CA MET A 219 0.06 -10.74 5.01
C MET A 219 1.40 -10.51 5.71
N VAL A 220 1.44 -10.59 7.05
CA VAL A 220 2.70 -10.55 7.83
C VAL A 220 3.61 -11.74 7.51
N VAL A 221 3.04 -12.94 7.36
CA VAL A 221 3.80 -14.14 6.98
C VAL A 221 4.39 -13.98 5.58
N GLY A 222 3.61 -13.54 4.59
CA GLY A 222 4.10 -13.30 3.22
C GLY A 222 5.23 -12.27 3.17
N TYR A 223 5.10 -11.18 3.94
CA TYR A 223 6.16 -10.17 4.10
C TYR A 223 7.43 -10.78 4.72
N SER A 224 7.27 -11.65 5.73
CA SER A 224 8.37 -12.32 6.42
C SER A 224 9.08 -13.35 5.54
N ILE A 225 8.34 -14.07 4.68
CA ILE A 225 8.92 -15.01 3.71
C ILE A 225 9.89 -14.28 2.78
N ARG A 226 9.51 -13.11 2.26
CA ARG A 226 10.44 -12.32 1.43
C ARG A 226 11.70 -11.91 2.20
N ASN A 227 11.55 -11.50 3.46
CA ASN A 227 12.70 -11.16 4.29
C ASN A 227 13.67 -12.33 4.47
N ILE A 228 13.13 -13.52 4.73
CA ILE A 228 13.93 -14.73 4.92
C ILE A 228 14.61 -15.12 3.61
N GLU A 229 13.89 -15.07 2.50
CA GLU A 229 14.42 -15.35 1.15
C GLU A 229 15.62 -14.45 0.82
N VAL A 230 15.48 -13.12 0.98
CA VAL A 230 16.57 -12.18 0.74
C VAL A 230 17.77 -12.46 1.63
N ARG A 231 17.55 -12.76 2.92
CA ARG A 231 18.64 -13.09 3.84
C ARG A 231 19.35 -14.38 3.43
N TYR A 232 18.59 -15.41 3.06
CA TYR A 232 19.14 -16.70 2.64
C TYR A 232 19.93 -16.57 1.33
N ASP A 233 19.42 -15.80 0.37
CA ASP A 233 20.15 -15.47 -0.86
C ASP A 233 21.46 -14.76 -0.56
N MET A 234 21.45 -13.80 0.36
CA MET A 234 22.65 -13.06 0.76
C MET A 234 23.67 -13.95 1.48
N GLU A 235 23.23 -14.80 2.42
CA GLU A 235 24.08 -15.78 3.12
C GLU A 235 24.72 -16.77 2.13
N ARG A 236 23.93 -17.25 1.15
CA ARG A 236 24.40 -18.12 0.06
C ARG A 236 25.48 -17.46 -0.80
N VAL A 237 25.30 -16.19 -1.17
CA VAL A 237 26.28 -15.42 -1.96
C VAL A 237 27.56 -15.14 -1.15
N LEU A 238 27.44 -14.90 0.16
CA LEU A 238 28.57 -14.60 1.04
C LEU A 238 29.29 -15.84 1.59
N GLY A 239 28.79 -17.05 1.30
CA GLY A 239 29.37 -18.31 1.79
C GLY A 239 29.24 -18.53 3.30
N MET A 240 28.27 -17.89 3.95
CA MET A 240 28.02 -18.04 5.39
C MET A 240 27.14 -19.27 5.67
N PRO A 241 27.36 -20.00 6.78
CA PRO A 241 26.49 -21.12 7.14
C PRO A 241 25.08 -20.62 7.49
N ALA A 242 24.06 -21.24 6.91
CA ALA A 242 22.66 -20.84 7.05
C ALA A 242 22.24 -20.80 8.52
N LYS A 243 21.81 -19.62 8.99
CA LYS A 243 21.23 -19.46 10.33
C LYS A 243 19.71 -19.61 10.24
N LEU A 244 19.13 -20.54 11.01
CA LEU A 244 17.67 -20.71 11.11
C LEU A 244 17.02 -19.36 11.47
N ALA A 245 15.98 -18.98 10.73
CA ALA A 245 15.26 -17.73 10.95
C ALA A 245 14.64 -17.69 12.35
N GLU A 246 15.00 -16.69 13.14
CA GLU A 246 14.27 -16.37 14.37
C GLU A 246 12.87 -15.89 13.97
N LEU A 247 11.85 -16.61 14.44
CA LEU A 247 10.44 -16.24 14.27
C LEU A 247 10.22 -14.85 14.88
N PRO A 248 9.29 -14.03 14.32
CA PRO A 248 8.93 -12.78 14.98
C PRO A 248 8.52 -13.06 16.43
N PRO A 249 8.92 -12.21 17.39
CA PRO A 249 8.56 -12.42 18.79
C PRO A 249 7.05 -12.52 18.87
N GLY A 250 6.55 -13.67 19.33
CA GLY A 250 5.13 -13.84 19.61
C GLY A 250 4.73 -12.80 20.64
N GLU A 251 3.68 -12.03 20.35
CA GLU A 251 3.01 -11.25 21.38
C GLU A 251 2.57 -12.24 22.46
N ASN A 252 3.21 -12.16 23.63
CA ASN A 252 2.67 -12.76 24.84
C ASN A 252 1.45 -11.93 25.24
N LEU A 253 0.26 -12.36 24.79
CA LEU A 253 -1.05 -11.93 25.27
C LEU A 253 -2.02 -13.12 25.20
#